data_AF-A0A8S3BCV3-F1
#
_entry.id   AF-A0A8S3BCV3-F1
#
_cell.length_a   1.000
_cell.length_b   1.000
_cell.length_c   1.000
_cell.angle_alpha   90.00
_cell.angle_beta   90.00
_cell.angle_gamma   90.00
#
_symmetry.space_group_name_H-M   'P 1'
#
loop_
_entity.id
_entity.type
_entity.pdbx_description
1 polymer ?
#
loop_
_entity_poly.entity_id
_entity_poly.type
_entity_poly.pdbx_seq_one_letter_code
_entity_poly.pdbx_strand_id
1 'polypeptide(L)' 'CGRSQLTSARSFCAADTNDLRISIQYIRSIIGTETPLFAVGYSLGAGILTKYIGEETDECPLDGAVVCCASFDMHLSTAN' A
#
# COMPACT_ATOMS: atom_id res chain seq x y z
N CYS A 1 2.76 -14.62 12.37
CA CYS A 1 2.01 -13.86 13.41
C CYS A 1 0.80 -14.68 13.85
N GLY A 2 0.33 -14.57 15.09
CA GLY A 2 -0.90 -15.28 15.51
C GLY A 2 -0.85 -16.81 15.41
N ARG A 3 0.33 -17.44 15.57
CA ARG A 3 0.57 -18.90 15.41
C ARG A 3 0.38 -19.47 14.00
N SER A 4 0.23 -18.63 12.97
CA SER A 4 0.23 -19.09 11.58
C SER A 4 1.63 -19.57 11.15
N GLN A 5 1.67 -20.68 10.39
CA GLN A 5 2.91 -21.16 9.79
C GLN A 5 3.44 -20.15 8.76
N LEU A 6 4.75 -19.93 8.77
CA LEU A 6 5.42 -19.10 7.78
C LEU A 6 5.59 -19.91 6.50
N THR A 7 4.98 -19.44 5.41
CA THR A 7 5.08 -20.05 4.08
C THR A 7 6.18 -19.43 3.22
N SER A 8 6.81 -18.36 3.69
CA SER A 8 7.85 -17.60 3.02
C SER A 8 8.89 -17.10 4.02
N ALA A 9 10.12 -16.90 3.55
CA ALA A 9 11.18 -16.23 4.32
C ALA A 9 11.00 -14.70 4.40
N ARG A 10 10.05 -14.12 3.64
CA ARG A 10 9.72 -12.70 3.75
C ARG A 10 8.80 -12.45 4.95
N SER A 11 9.21 -11.53 5.81
CA SER A 11 8.39 -11.01 6.90
C SER A 11 7.71 -9.70 6.49
N PHE A 12 6.78 -9.22 7.32
CA PHE A 12 6.13 -7.93 7.09
C PHE A 12 7.16 -6.79 7.08
N CYS A 13 7.08 -5.93 6.08
CA CYS A 13 7.86 -4.71 5.96
C CYS A 13 6.96 -3.59 5.45
N ALA A 14 6.82 -2.51 6.21
CA ALA A 14 6.00 -1.37 5.79
C ALA A 14 6.59 -0.60 4.59
N ALA A 15 7.87 -0.82 4.27
CA ALA A 15 8.46 -0.29 3.06
C ALA A 15 8.21 -1.19 1.83
N ASP A 16 7.73 -2.42 2.00
CA ASP A 16 7.39 -3.29 0.87
C ASP A 16 5.95 -3.00 0.41
N THR A 17 5.81 -2.55 -0.84
CA THR A 17 4.53 -2.19 -1.46
C THR A 17 3.95 -3.33 -2.30
N ASN A 18 4.65 -4.47 -2.39
CA ASN A 18 4.30 -5.54 -3.32
C ASN A 18 2.94 -6.18 -3.02
N ASP A 19 2.62 -6.38 -1.73
CA ASP A 19 1.32 -6.93 -1.33
C ASP A 19 0.16 -6.01 -1.75
N LEU A 20 0.35 -4.69 -1.65
CA LEU A 20 -0.64 -3.71 -2.10
C LEU A 20 -0.77 -3.72 -3.63
N ARG A 21 0.35 -3.78 -4.36
CA ARG A 21 0.37 -3.86 -5.82
C ARG A 21 -0.39 -5.08 -6.33
N ILE A 22 -0.13 -6.26 -5.77
CA ILE A 22 -0.85 -7.49 -6.12
C ILE A 22 -2.35 -7.35 -5.81
N SER A 23 -2.69 -6.79 -4.65
CA SER A 23 -4.08 -6.59 -4.24
C SER A 23 -4.84 -5.68 -5.21
N ILE A 24 -4.24 -4.56 -5.62
CA ILE A 24 -4.85 -3.63 -6.58
C ILE A 24 -5.00 -4.27 -7.96
N GLN A 25 -3.97 -4.98 -8.44
CA GLN A 25 -4.05 -5.70 -9.71
C GLN A 25 -5.14 -6.78 -9.70
N TYR A 26 -5.28 -7.50 -8.57
CA TYR A 26 -6.37 -8.45 -8.39
C TYR A 26 -7.74 -7.78 -8.45
N ILE A 27 -7.93 -6.66 -7.73
CA ILE A 27 -9.19 -5.90 -7.77
C ILE A 27 -9.48 -5.43 -9.20
N ARG A 28 -8.49 -4.86 -9.90
CA ARG A 28 -8.60 -4.43 -11.30
C ARG A 28 -8.98 -5.58 -12.23
N SER A 29 -8.48 -6.79 -12.00
CA SER A 29 -8.86 -7.97 -12.78
C SER A 29 -10.34 -8.35 -12.63
N ILE A 30 -10.98 -7.96 -11.51
CA ILE A 30 -12.39 -8.25 -11.23
C ILE A 30 -13.29 -7.14 -11.77
N ILE A 31 -12.94 -5.88 -11.53
CA ILE A 31 -13.81 -4.72 -11.82
C ILE A 31 -13.55 -4.10 -13.21
N GLY A 32 -12.45 -4.46 -13.86
CA GLY A 32 -12.00 -3.90 -15.14
C GLY A 32 -11.28 -2.54 -15.01
N THR A 33 -10.73 -2.08 -16.14
CA THR A 33 -10.03 -0.78 -16.23
C THR A 33 -10.99 0.40 -16.32
N GLU A 34 -12.18 0.19 -16.87
CA GLU A 34 -13.17 1.27 -17.09
C GLU A 34 -13.88 1.72 -15.80
N THR A 35 -13.80 0.93 -14.73
CA THR A 35 -14.45 1.24 -13.45
C THR A 35 -13.49 2.10 -12.60
N PRO A 36 -13.88 3.31 -12.14
CA PRO A 36 -13.02 4.10 -11.27
C PRO A 36 -12.66 3.37 -9.98
N LEU A 37 -11.38 3.42 -9.59
CA LEU A 37 -10.84 2.79 -8.38
C LEU A 37 -10.10 3.81 -7.53
N PHE A 38 -10.54 3.96 -6.29
CA PHE A 38 -9.95 4.88 -5.31
C PHE A 38 -9.42 4.11 -4.09
N ALA A 39 -8.37 4.64 -3.45
CA ALA A 39 -7.79 4.07 -2.24
C ALA A 39 -7.78 5.05 -1.07
N VAL A 40 -7.88 4.53 0.17
CA VAL A 40 -7.73 5.32 1.39
C VAL A 40 -6.72 4.64 2.30
N GLY A 41 -5.70 5.38 2.72
CA GLY A 41 -4.66 4.92 3.65
C GLY A 41 -4.75 5.67 4.98
N TYR A 42 -4.68 4.95 6.10
CA TYR A 42 -4.70 5.51 7.45
C TYR A 42 -3.50 5.04 8.28
N SER A 43 -2.89 5.94 9.07
CA SER A 43 -1.76 5.64 9.95
C SER A 43 -0.61 4.99 9.17
N LEU A 44 -0.16 3.79 9.55
CA LEU A 44 0.87 3.05 8.80
C LEU A 44 0.48 2.84 7.33
N GLY A 45 -0.79 2.52 7.07
CA GLY A 45 -1.32 2.31 5.72
C GLY A 45 -1.29 3.57 4.86
N ALA A 46 -1.30 4.76 5.49
CA ALA A 46 -1.17 6.03 4.79
C ALA A 46 0.23 6.19 4.18
N GLY A 47 1.27 5.83 4.94
CA GLY A 47 2.66 5.79 4.43
C GLY A 47 2.87 4.75 3.34
N ILE A 48 2.34 3.53 3.52
CA ILE A 48 2.40 2.46 2.51
C ILE A 48 1.74 2.89 1.20
N LEU A 49 0.53 3.46 1.27
CA LEU A 49 -0.21 3.94 0.10
C LEU A 49 0.52 5.08 -0.60
N THR A 50 1.07 6.03 0.15
CA THR A 50 1.84 7.16 -0.41
C THR A 50 3.07 6.66 -1.16
N LYS A 51 3.83 5.73 -0.55
CA LYS A 51 5.01 5.13 -1.20
C LYS A 51 4.61 4.38 -2.47
N TYR A 52 3.56 3.57 -2.41
CA TYR A 52 3.06 2.83 -3.57
C TYR A 52 2.74 3.75 -4.75
N ILE A 53 1.94 4.80 -4.53
CA ILE A 53 1.58 5.77 -5.57
C ILE A 53 2.85 6.45 -6.13
N GLY A 54 3.79 6.81 -5.26
CA GLY A 54 5.05 7.40 -5.68
C GLY A 54 5.94 6.48 -6.50
N GLU A 55 5.87 5.16 -6.30
CA GLU A 55 6.60 4.17 -7.10
C GLU A 55 5.94 3.89 -8.45
N GLU A 56 4.60 3.83 -8.50
CA GLU A 56 3.87 3.57 -9.75
C GLU A 56 3.88 4.78 -10.68
N THR A 57 3.95 6.00 -10.13
CA THR A 57 3.98 7.24 -10.91
C THR A 57 2.80 7.32 -11.90
N ASP A 58 3.08 7.53 -13.19
CA ASP A 58 2.09 7.64 -14.27
C ASP A 58 1.40 6.31 -14.59
N GLU A 59 1.95 5.18 -14.14
CA GLU A 59 1.37 3.84 -14.33
C GLU A 59 0.44 3.44 -13.17
N CYS A 60 0.18 4.34 -12.21
CA CYS A 60 -0.66 4.05 -11.06
C CYS A 60 -2.09 3.67 -11.50
N PRO A 61 -2.59 2.47 -11.18
CA PRO A 61 -3.91 2.01 -11.57
C PRO A 61 -5.04 2.59 -10.70
N LEU A 62 -4.76 3.57 -9.85
CA LEU A 62 -5.75 4.25 -9.00
C LEU A 62 -6.11 5.59 -9.62
N ASP A 63 -7.41 5.88 -9.69
CA ASP A 63 -7.94 7.16 -10.17
C ASP A 63 -7.78 8.28 -9.13
N GLY A 64 -7.54 7.91 -7.87
CA GLY A 64 -7.21 8.84 -6.81
C GLY A 64 -7.03 8.15 -5.47
N ALA A 65 -6.47 8.88 -4.50
CA ALA A 65 -6.23 8.36 -3.17
C ALA A 65 -6.37 9.43 -2.08
N VAL A 66 -6.77 8.99 -0.89
CA VAL A 66 -6.77 9.80 0.33
C VAL A 66 -5.78 9.21 1.32
N VAL A 67 -4.92 10.07 1.85
CA VAL A 67 -3.87 9.70 2.80
C VAL A 67 -4.13 10.45 4.11
N CYS A 68 -4.37 9.73 5.20
CA CYS A 68 -4.76 10.30 6.49
C CYS A 68 -3.79 9.88 7.60
N CYS A 69 -3.27 10.86 8.35
CA CYS A 69 -2.32 10.66 9.44
C CYS A 69 -1.02 9.94 9.02
N ALA A 70 -0.49 10.26 7.83
CA ALA A 70 0.80 9.74 7.41
C ALA A 70 1.95 10.41 8.17
N SER A 71 2.92 9.61 8.62
CA SER A 71 4.23 10.09 9.01
C SER A 71 4.99 10.54 7.77
N PHE A 72 5.36 11.82 7.70
CA PHE A 72 6.17 12.34 6.59
C PHE A 72 7.58 11.73 6.59
N ASP A 73 8.17 11.62 7.78
CA ASP A 73 9.41 10.88 8.02
C ASP A 73 9.14 9.79 9.05
N MET A 74 9.15 8.53 8.58
CA MET A 74 8.86 7.37 9.42
C MET A 74 9.98 7.11 10.44
N HIS A 75 11.23 7.39 10.09
CA HIS A 75 12.36 7.22 11.00
C HIS A 75 12.28 8.23 12.14
N LEU A 76 12.03 9.50 11.84
CA LEU A 76 11.85 10.53 12.87
C LEU A 76 10.59 10.29 13.71
N SER A 77 9.50 9.82 13.10
CA SER A 77 8.25 9.56 13.83
C SER A 77 8.33 8.37 14.78
N THR A 78 9.36 7.53 14.67
CA THR A 78 9.57 6.33 15.51
C THR A 78 10.83 6.42 16.38
N ALA A 79 11.61 7.49 16.23
CA ALA A 79 12.80 7.75 17.02
C ALA A 79 12.40 8.25 18.41
N ASN A 80 12.37 7.33 19.38
CA ASN A 80 12.39 7.62 20.81
C ASN A 80 13.77 7.27 21.37
#